data_AF-A0A6N8BAZ5-F1
#
_entry.id   AF-A0A6N8BAZ5-F1
#
_cell.length_a   1.000
_cell.length_b   1.000
_cell.length_c   1.000
_cell.angle_alpha   90.00
_cell.angle_beta   90.00
_cell.angle_gamma   90.00
#
_symmetry.space_group_name_H-M   'P 1'
#
loop_
_entity.id
_entity.type
_entity.pdbx_description
1 polymer ?
#
loop_
_entity_poly.entity_id
_entity_poly.type
_entity_poly.pdbx_seq_one_letter_code
_entity_poly.pdbx_strand_id
1 'polypeptide(L)'
;MFGKMCRVLKKKDGFTLVELMVVVVIIGILAGIAVPVYNNVSENAANSAHEANIRILKGAGQAAVMGGITGENWDGTAEQNWEDYIDEWPAVPDGTTDAWDSYEVVISSDGAVTVQDGSDI
;
A
#
# COMPACT_ATOMS: atom_id res chain seq x y z
N MET A 1 20.10 68.76 -29.38
CA MET A 1 20.27 67.30 -29.25
C MET A 1 18.95 66.71 -28.77
N PHE A 2 18.28 65.95 -29.62
CA PHE A 2 17.00 65.27 -29.34
C PHE A 2 17.28 63.77 -29.19
N GLY A 3 16.68 63.10 -28.21
CA GLY A 3 16.85 61.65 -28.06
C GLY A 3 16.00 61.08 -26.92
N LYS A 4 14.75 60.77 -27.26
CA LYS A 4 13.64 60.33 -26.39
C LYS A 4 14.01 59.18 -25.43
N MET A 5 13.65 59.34 -24.16
CA MET A 5 13.69 58.29 -23.13
C MET A 5 12.41 57.46 -23.22
N CYS A 6 12.46 56.28 -23.86
CA CYS A 6 11.35 55.33 -23.92
C CYS A 6 11.13 54.70 -22.54
N ARG A 7 10.16 55.24 -21.79
CA ARG A 7 9.68 54.64 -20.53
C ARG A 7 8.77 53.45 -20.89
N VAL A 8 9.31 52.24 -20.77
CA VAL A 8 8.54 51.00 -20.89
C VAL A 8 7.50 50.97 -19.77
N LEU A 9 6.23 51.17 -20.10
CA LEU A 9 5.12 50.93 -19.19
C LEU A 9 4.99 49.42 -19.00
N LYS A 10 5.46 48.89 -17.86
CA LYS A 10 5.18 47.50 -17.47
C LYS A 10 3.68 47.33 -17.35
N LYS A 11 3.04 46.66 -18.31
CA LYS A 11 1.65 46.19 -18.19
C LYS A 11 1.58 45.29 -16.96
N LYS A 12 0.76 45.67 -15.98
CA LYS A 12 0.37 44.79 -14.90
C LYS A 12 -0.77 43.95 -15.44
N ASP A 13 -0.43 42.82 -16.06
CA ASP A 13 -1.42 41.81 -16.41
C ASP A 13 -1.87 41.17 -15.09
N GLY A 14 -3.03 41.60 -14.59
CA GLY A 14 -3.65 41.06 -13.38
C GLY A 14 -4.46 39.82 -13.72
N PHE A 15 -4.30 38.75 -12.94
CA PHE A 15 -5.12 37.55 -13.04
C PHE A 15 -6.59 37.88 -12.78
N THR A 16 -7.49 37.46 -13.64
CA THR A 16 -8.92 37.73 -13.45
C THR A 16 -9.53 36.75 -12.45
N LEU A 17 -10.49 37.21 -11.64
CA LEU A 17 -11.22 36.30 -10.74
C LEU A 17 -11.98 35.22 -11.52
N VAL A 18 -12.44 35.55 -12.74
CA VAL A 18 -13.16 34.62 -13.61
C VAL A 18 -12.25 33.47 -14.05
N GLU A 19 -10.99 33.74 -14.40
CA GLU A 19 -10.00 32.69 -14.70
C GLU A 19 -9.80 31.75 -13.51
N LEU A 20 -9.71 32.30 -12.29
CA LEU A 20 -9.58 31.48 -11.08
C LEU A 20 -10.81 30.58 -10.87
N MET A 21 -12.01 31.13 -11.07
CA MET A 21 -13.26 30.39 -10.86
C MET A 21 -13.40 29.20 -11.81
N VAL A 22 -13.11 29.39 -13.10
CA VAL A 22 -13.20 28.29 -14.08
C VAL A 22 -12.22 27.17 -13.74
N VAL A 23 -11.00 27.51 -13.29
CA VAL A 23 -10.00 26.52 -12.89
C VAL A 23 -10.46 25.68 -11.70
N VAL A 24 -11.00 26.31 -10.65
CA VAL A 24 -11.50 25.59 -9.47
C VAL A 24 -12.67 24.68 -9.82
N VAL A 25 -13.56 25.10 -10.73
CA VAL A 25 -14.67 24.26 -11.21
C VAL A 25 -14.14 23.02 -11.94
N ILE A 26 -13.16 23.18 -12.84
CA ILE A 26 -12.57 22.05 -13.56
C ILE A 26 -11.86 21.09 -12.59
N ILE A 27 -11.07 21.61 -11.65
CA ILE A 27 -10.40 20.79 -10.62
C ILE A 27 -11.42 20.05 -9.76
N GLY A 28 -12.54 20.69 -9.39
CA GLY A 28 -13.62 20.06 -8.63
C GLY A 28 -14.24 18.86 -9.35
N ILE A 29 -14.50 18.98 -10.66
CA ILE A 29 -15.04 17.88 -11.47
C ILE A 29 -14.01 16.73 -11.56
N LEU A 30 -12.74 17.06 -11.83
CA LEU A 30 -11.68 16.05 -11.92
C LEU A 30 -11.47 15.33 -10.58
N ALA A 31 -11.45 16.05 -9.47
CA ALA A 31 -11.31 15.47 -8.13
C ALA A 31 -12.46 14.52 -7.80
N GLY A 32 -13.69 14.84 -8.19
CA GLY A 32 -14.86 13.99 -7.97
C GLY A 32 -14.76 12.61 -8.63
N ILE A 33 -14.09 12.52 -9.78
CA ILE A 33 -13.85 11.23 -10.48
C ILE A 33 -12.56 10.57 -9.99
N ALA A 34 -11.52 11.37 -9.71
CA ALA A 34 -10.20 10.86 -9.36
C ALA A 34 -10.18 10.13 -8.02
N VAL A 35 -10.89 10.63 -7.00
CA VAL A 35 -10.90 10.01 -5.65
C VAL A 35 -11.43 8.57 -5.66
N PRO A 36 -12.64 8.26 -6.17
CA PRO A 36 -13.13 6.87 -6.16
C PRO A 36 -12.28 5.94 -7.02
N VAL A 37 -11.74 6.41 -8.15
CA VAL A 37 -10.83 5.63 -9.00
C VAL A 37 -9.54 5.32 -8.27
N TYR A 38 -8.94 6.31 -7.62
CA TYR A 38 -7.72 6.13 -6.85
C TYR A 38 -7.92 5.14 -5.70
N ASN A 39 -9.02 5.28 -4.95
CA ASN A 39 -9.35 4.36 -3.86
C ASN A 39 -9.46 2.92 -4.35
N ASN A 40 -10.17 2.67 -5.46
CA ASN A 40 -10.32 1.33 -5.99
C ASN A 40 -8.99 0.74 -6.50
N VAL A 41 -8.13 1.55 -7.13
CA VAL A 41 -6.81 1.09 -7.57
C VAL A 41 -5.92 0.77 -6.37
N SER A 42 -5.94 1.61 -5.34
CA SER A 42 -5.18 1.38 -4.11
C SER A 42 -5.66 0.11 -3.39
N GLU A 43 -6.97 -0.09 -3.27
CA GLU A 43 -7.58 -1.28 -2.65
C GLU A 43 -7.20 -2.56 -3.42
N ASN A 44 -7.30 -2.56 -4.74
CA ASN A 44 -6.92 -3.71 -5.56
C ASN A 44 -5.42 -4.03 -5.44
N ALA A 45 -4.56 -3.01 -5.33
CA ALA A 45 -3.14 -3.18 -5.13
C ALA A 45 -2.83 -3.76 -3.74
N ALA A 46 -3.50 -3.26 -2.70
CA ALA A 46 -3.39 -3.78 -1.33
C ALA A 46 -3.81 -5.25 -1.26
N ASN A 47 -4.96 -5.61 -1.85
CA ASN A 47 -5.44 -7.00 -1.89
C ASN A 47 -4.49 -7.92 -2.67
N SER A 48 -3.92 -7.44 -3.78
CA SER A 48 -2.94 -8.21 -4.55
C SER A 48 -1.65 -8.46 -3.78
N ALA A 49 -1.17 -7.46 -3.04
CA ALA A 49 -0.01 -7.59 -2.16
C ALA A 49 -0.31 -8.52 -0.97
N HIS A 50 -1.51 -8.44 -0.39
CA HIS A 50 -1.95 -9.30 0.69
C HIS A 50 -1.94 -10.79 0.29
N GLU A 51 -2.53 -11.13 -0.87
CA GLU A 51 -2.51 -12.50 -1.41
C GLU A 51 -1.09 -12.97 -1.71
N ALA A 52 -0.22 -12.08 -2.21
CA ALA A 52 1.18 -12.40 -2.47
C ALA A 52 1.93 -12.73 -1.17
N ASN A 53 1.71 -11.95 -0.11
CA ASN A 53 2.30 -12.18 1.21
C ASN A 53 1.86 -13.53 1.78
N ILE A 54 0.56 -13.85 1.72
CA ILE A 54 0.03 -15.17 2.12
C ILE A 54 0.74 -16.30 1.39
N ARG A 55 0.93 -16.16 0.07
CA ARG A 55 1.61 -17.18 -0.74
C ARG A 55 3.08 -17.34 -0.35
N ILE A 56 3.78 -16.26 -0.06
CA ILE A 56 5.18 -16.28 0.40
C ILE A 56 5.27 -16.99 1.75
N LEU A 57 4.45 -16.58 2.71
CA LEU A 57 4.39 -17.17 4.06
C LEU A 57 4.03 -18.65 4.04
N LYS A 58 3.06 -19.04 3.20
CA LYS A 58 2.70 -20.44 3.00
C LYS A 58 3.86 -21.25 2.42
N GLY A 59 4.60 -20.67 1.47
CA GLY A 59 5.80 -21.28 0.91
C GLY A 59 6.90 -21.47 1.97
N ALA A 60 7.09 -20.46 2.83
CA ALA A 60 8.03 -20.52 3.95
C ALA A 60 7.67 -21.64 4.93
N GLY A 61 6.41 -21.71 5.37
CA GLY A 61 5.94 -22.79 6.25
C GLY A 61 6.08 -24.17 5.60
N GLN A 62 5.84 -24.29 4.29
CA GLN A 62 6.06 -25.55 3.56
C GLN A 62 7.54 -25.96 3.54
N ALA A 63 8.45 -25.00 3.33
CA ALA A 63 9.88 -25.25 3.41
C ALA A 63 10.30 -25.68 4.83
N ALA A 64 9.66 -25.11 5.86
CA ALA A 64 9.86 -25.49 7.26
C ALA A 64 9.48 -26.94 7.55
N VAL A 65 8.32 -27.37 7.02
CA VAL A 65 7.88 -28.77 7.13
C VAL A 65 8.89 -29.71 6.47
N MET A 66 9.48 -29.31 5.34
CA MET A 66 10.56 -30.07 4.71
C MET A 66 11.84 -30.08 5.55
N GLY A 67 12.10 -29.01 6.31
CA GLY A 67 13.17 -28.91 7.30
C GLY A 67 12.91 -29.70 8.59
N GLY A 68 11.73 -30.30 8.75
CA GLY A 68 11.34 -31.12 9.90
C GLY A 68 10.60 -30.36 11.01
N ILE A 69 10.21 -29.10 10.75
CA ILE A 69 9.42 -28.29 11.68
C ILE A 69 7.94 -28.64 11.53
N THR A 70 7.29 -29.04 12.62
CA THR A 70 5.85 -29.35 12.67
C THR A 70 5.26 -28.98 14.02
N GLY A 71 4.01 -28.54 14.06
CA GLY A 71 3.33 -28.18 15.31
C GLY A 71 3.76 -26.82 15.88
N GLU A 72 4.17 -25.89 15.01
CA GLU A 72 4.58 -24.53 15.37
C GLU A 72 3.65 -23.50 14.73
N ASN A 73 3.48 -22.37 15.41
CA ASN A 73 2.82 -21.19 14.86
C ASN A 73 3.84 -20.06 14.77
N TRP A 74 3.83 -19.34 13.64
CA TRP A 74 4.68 -18.18 13.44
C TRP A 74 3.85 -16.94 13.24
N ASP A 75 4.13 -15.87 13.96
CA ASP A 75 3.37 -14.61 13.95
C ASP A 75 4.25 -13.39 13.66
N GLY A 76 5.53 -13.61 13.33
CA GLY A 76 6.51 -12.55 13.10
C GLY A 76 6.96 -11.84 14.38
N THR A 77 6.62 -12.36 15.55
CA THR A 77 7.00 -11.80 16.85
C THR A 77 8.05 -12.67 17.57
N ALA A 78 9.09 -12.03 18.11
CA ALA A 78 10.22 -12.69 18.82
C ALA A 78 10.95 -13.81 18.03
N GLU A 79 12.05 -14.31 18.60
CA GLU A 79 12.93 -15.34 17.99
C GLU A 79 12.13 -16.63 17.70
N GLN A 80 11.90 -16.89 16.42
CA GLN A 80 11.18 -18.06 15.92
C GLN A 80 11.92 -18.61 14.70
N ASN A 81 11.61 -19.84 14.30
CA ASN A 81 12.30 -20.50 13.20
C ASN A 81 12.00 -19.90 11.81
N TRP A 82 11.08 -18.93 11.69
CA TRP A 82 10.75 -18.33 10.39
C TRP A 82 11.94 -17.56 9.77
N GLU A 83 12.86 -17.06 10.59
CA GLU A 83 14.05 -16.30 10.15
C GLU A 83 14.97 -17.11 9.22
N ASP A 84 14.92 -18.45 9.29
CA ASP A 84 15.67 -19.33 8.39
C ASP A 84 15.03 -19.46 6.99
N TYR A 85 13.76 -19.05 6.83
CA TYR A 85 12.96 -19.29 5.63
C TYR A 85 12.56 -18.00 4.90
N ILE A 86 12.46 -16.88 5.59
CA ILE A 86 12.15 -15.56 5.01
C ILE A 86 13.00 -14.47 5.65
N ASP A 87 13.42 -13.50 4.83
CA ASP A 87 14.31 -12.41 5.27
C ASP A 87 13.61 -11.39 6.17
N GLU A 88 12.31 -11.16 5.94
CA GLU A 88 11.51 -10.17 6.67
C GLU A 88 10.06 -10.64 6.77
N TRP A 89 9.46 -10.48 7.95
CA TRP A 89 8.05 -10.77 8.15
C TRP A 89 7.19 -9.69 7.47
N PRO A 90 6.31 -10.05 6.52
CA PRO A 90 5.52 -9.06 5.80
C PRO A 90 4.48 -8.41 6.71
N ALA A 91 4.28 -7.10 6.56
CA ALA A 91 3.13 -6.40 7.13
C ALA A 91 1.90 -6.51 6.22
N VAL A 92 0.70 -6.49 6.80
CA VAL A 92 -0.54 -6.39 6.03
C VAL A 92 -0.57 -5.03 5.32
N PRO A 93 -0.79 -4.97 3.99
CA PRO A 93 -0.88 -3.70 3.28
C PRO A 93 -2.04 -2.83 3.77
N ASP A 94 -1.85 -1.52 3.86
CA ASP A 94 -2.93 -0.59 4.20
C ASP A 94 -4.01 -0.56 3.11
N GLY A 95 -5.28 -0.57 3.52
CA GLY A 95 -6.41 -0.45 2.60
C GLY A 95 -6.83 -1.75 1.92
N THR A 96 -6.46 -2.91 2.48
CA THR A 96 -7.08 -4.19 2.14
C THR A 96 -8.57 -4.18 2.47
N THR A 97 -9.33 -5.03 1.78
CA THR A 97 -10.74 -5.28 2.12
C THR A 97 -10.89 -6.16 3.35
N ASP A 98 -9.89 -6.97 3.62
CA ASP A 98 -9.86 -7.89 4.76
C ASP A 98 -9.30 -7.17 5.98
N ALA A 99 -9.93 -7.40 7.14
CA ALA A 99 -9.62 -6.73 8.40
C ALA A 99 -8.46 -7.39 9.16
N TRP A 100 -7.43 -7.85 8.46
CA TRP A 100 -6.28 -8.49 9.09
C TRP A 100 -5.32 -7.41 9.60
N ASP A 101 -4.91 -7.49 10.86
CA ASP A 101 -3.87 -6.62 11.42
C ASP A 101 -2.48 -7.28 11.37
N SER A 102 -2.42 -8.62 11.31
CA SER A 102 -1.17 -9.37 11.22
C SER A 102 -1.37 -10.73 10.53
N TYR A 103 -0.26 -11.38 10.15
CA TYR A 103 -0.27 -12.73 9.63
C TYR A 103 0.13 -13.73 10.72
N GLU A 104 -0.52 -14.89 10.75
CA GLU A 104 -0.07 -16.06 11.49
C GLU A 104 0.05 -17.26 10.54
N VAL A 105 1.21 -17.94 10.54
CA VAL A 105 1.45 -19.19 9.84
C VAL A 105 1.32 -20.34 10.84
N VAL A 106 0.32 -21.19 10.65
CA VAL A 106 0.09 -22.37 11.48
C VAL A 106 0.61 -23.59 10.73
N ILE A 107 1.62 -24.24 11.31
CA ILE A 107 2.18 -25.50 10.83
C ILE A 107 1.64 -26.61 11.72
N SER A 108 0.65 -27.32 11.21
CA SER A 108 0.04 -28.44 11.92
C SER A 108 1.02 -29.60 12.11
N SER A 109 0.79 -30.44 13.12
CA SER A 109 1.62 -31.62 13.42
C SER A 109 1.57 -32.72 12.35
N ASP A 110 0.60 -32.63 11.43
CA ASP A 110 0.48 -33.48 10.23
C ASP A 110 1.25 -32.91 9.02
N GLY A 111 1.89 -31.75 9.17
CA GLY A 111 2.61 -31.05 8.10
C GLY A 111 1.74 -30.16 7.22
N ALA A 112 0.45 -29.98 7.55
CA ALA A 112 -0.39 -29.00 6.86
C ALA A 112 0.00 -27.56 7.25
N VAL A 113 0.11 -26.68 6.26
CA VAL A 113 0.47 -25.26 6.44
C VAL A 113 -0.71 -24.37 6.05
N THR A 114 -1.17 -23.56 6.98
CA THR A 114 -2.20 -22.56 6.79
C THR A 114 -1.69 -21.18 7.19
N VAL A 115 -2.14 -20.15 6.49
CA VAL A 115 -1.88 -18.75 6.87
C VAL A 115 -3.23 -18.13 7.20
N GLN A 116 -3.33 -17.49 8.36
CA GLN A 116 -4.55 -16.91 8.89
C GLN A 116 -4.27 -15.52 9.48
N ASP A 117 -5.36 -14.85 9.85
CA ASP A 117 -5.29 -13.57 10.54
C ASP A 117 -4.72 -13.75 11.95
N GLY A 118 -3.62 -13.06 12.25
CA GLY A 118 -2.96 -13.09 13.56
C GLY A 118 -3.54 -12.11 14.58
N SER A 119 -4.56 -11.32 14.21
CA SER A 119 -5.23 -10.35 15.11
C SER A 119 -5.94 -10.99 16.30
N ASP A 120 -6.23 -12.29 16.22
CA ASP A 120 -7.01 -13.06 17.18
C ASP A 120 -6.16 -13.74 18.30
N ILE A 121 -4.85 -13.45 18.36
CA ILE A 121 -3.89 -13.98 19.36
C ILE A 121 -3.50 -12.95 20.41
#